data_AF-A0A2U2HDI7-F1
#
_entry.id   AF-A0A2U2HDI7-F1
#
_cell.length_a   1.000
_cell.length_b   1.000
_cell.length_c   1.000
_cell.angle_alpha   90.00
_cell.angle_beta   90.00
_cell.angle_gamma   90.00
#
_symmetry.space_group_name_H-M   'P 1'
#
loop_
_entity.id
_entity.type
_entity.pdbx_description
1 polymer ?
#
loop_
_entity_poly.entity_id
_entity_poly.type
_entity_poly.pdbx_seq_one_letter_code
_entity_poly.pdbx_strand_id
1 'polypeptide(L)'
;TTLVTFTFSEAVTGFTNADLTVANGTLGAVGSIDGGITWTATFTPTAATTDTSNVITLTNAAVLDAAGNANSGSTDSNNYAVVTAGPTATIVVADGSLTVGESTLVRFTFSEAITGFTNADISVANGTLSAVASADGGVT
;
A
#
# COMPACT_ATOMS: atom_id res chain seq x y z
N THR A 1 0.83 -8.49 1.13
CA THR A 1 2.23 -8.64 1.60
C THR A 1 3.02 -9.40 0.54
N THR A 2 4.35 -9.42 0.63
CA THR A 2 5.22 -10.24 -0.24
C THR A 2 6.46 -10.71 0.53
N LEU A 3 7.15 -11.74 0.04
CA LEU A 3 8.40 -12.21 0.64
C LEU A 3 9.59 -11.44 0.06
N VAL A 4 10.46 -10.93 0.93
CA VAL A 4 11.75 -10.31 0.57
C VAL A 4 12.85 -11.30 0.89
N THR A 5 13.82 -11.42 -0.03
CA THR A 5 14.98 -12.30 0.10
C THR A 5 16.26 -11.47 0.06
N PHE A 6 17.15 -11.71 1.02
CA PHE A 6 18.50 -11.18 1.07
C PHE A 6 19.46 -12.35 0.91
N THR A 7 20.45 -12.20 0.04
CA THR A 7 21.42 -13.27 -0.26
C THR A 7 22.83 -12.74 -0.13
N PHE A 8 23.63 -13.41 0.68
CA PHE A 8 25.04 -13.13 0.88
C PHE A 8 25.88 -14.13 0.09
N SER A 9 27.09 -13.72 -0.32
CA SER A 9 28.03 -14.59 -1.02
C SER A 9 28.64 -15.68 -0.11
N GLU A 10 28.54 -15.49 1.20
CA GLU A 10 28.96 -16.41 2.24
C GLU A 10 28.05 -16.24 3.48
N ALA A 11 28.18 -17.14 4.46
CA ALA A 11 27.33 -17.13 5.63
C ALA A 11 27.68 -15.92 6.52
N VAL A 12 26.66 -15.16 6.91
CA VAL A 12 26.83 -13.98 7.76
C VAL A 12 26.10 -14.09 9.10
N THR A 13 26.59 -13.32 10.07
CA THR A 13 25.97 -13.10 11.38
C THR A 13 25.75 -11.60 11.61
N GLY A 14 25.00 -11.25 12.65
CA GLY A 14 24.75 -9.85 13.01
C GLY A 14 23.70 -9.13 12.17
N PHE A 15 23.26 -9.68 11.04
CA PHE A 15 22.18 -9.11 10.23
C PHE A 15 20.83 -9.14 10.96
N THR A 16 20.21 -7.98 11.12
CA THR A 16 18.91 -7.78 11.76
C THR A 16 18.07 -6.75 11.00
N ASN A 17 16.79 -6.62 11.39
CA ASN A 17 15.94 -5.55 10.87
C ASN A 17 16.43 -4.13 11.21
N ALA A 18 17.28 -3.94 12.21
CA ALA A 18 17.84 -2.64 12.56
C ALA A 18 18.82 -2.12 11.49
N ASP A 19 19.34 -3.01 10.65
CA ASP A 19 20.25 -2.70 9.56
C ASP A 19 19.50 -2.29 8.28
N LEU A 20 18.17 -2.35 8.30
CA LEU A 20 17.31 -2.11 7.13
C LEU A 20 16.56 -0.79 7.23
N THR A 21 16.61 -0.01 6.14
CA THR A 21 15.67 1.08 5.89
C THR A 21 14.68 0.62 4.83
N VAL A 22 13.38 0.74 5.13
CA VAL A 22 12.29 0.22 4.29
C VAL A 22 11.38 1.37 3.89
N ALA A 23 11.31 1.69 2.60
CA ALA A 23 10.39 2.69 2.09
C ALA A 23 8.95 2.16 2.03
N ASN A 24 7.98 2.97 2.45
CA ASN A 24 6.54 2.71 2.27
C ASN A 24 6.05 1.31 2.69
N GLY A 25 6.64 0.77 3.77
CA GLY A 25 6.18 -0.46 4.39
C GLY A 25 7.04 -0.89 5.57
N THR A 26 6.79 -2.12 6.04
CA THR A 26 7.53 -2.75 7.13
C THR A 26 7.95 -4.16 6.74
N LEU A 27 9.00 -4.66 7.38
CA LEU A 27 9.40 -6.07 7.30
C LEU A 27 9.08 -6.77 8.62
N GLY A 28 8.60 -8.00 8.54
CA GLY A 28 8.65 -8.94 9.65
C GLY A 28 10.10 -9.26 10.05
N ALA A 29 10.26 -10.07 11.11
CA ALA A 29 11.59 -10.49 11.55
C ALA A 29 12.36 -11.19 10.42
N VAL A 30 13.60 -10.75 10.17
CA VAL A 30 14.50 -11.46 9.26
C VAL A 30 14.90 -12.79 9.88
N GLY A 31 14.88 -13.85 9.07
CA GLY A 31 15.32 -15.17 9.49
C GLY A 31 16.03 -15.93 8.39
N SER A 32 17.02 -16.73 8.78
CA SER A 32 17.74 -17.65 7.92
C SER A 32 17.52 -19.09 8.38
N ILE A 33 17.43 -20.00 7.42
CA ILE A 33 17.32 -21.45 7.65
C ILE A 33 18.53 -22.23 7.11
N ASP A 34 19.46 -21.54 6.44
CA ASP A 34 20.63 -22.11 5.78
C ASP A 34 21.95 -21.67 6.43
N GLY A 35 21.87 -21.20 7.68
CA GLY A 35 23.04 -20.82 8.47
C GLY A 35 23.61 -19.44 8.13
N GLY A 36 22.81 -18.57 7.51
CA GLY A 36 23.16 -17.16 7.30
C GLY A 36 23.50 -16.78 5.86
N ILE A 37 23.27 -17.67 4.88
CA ILE A 37 23.49 -17.36 3.45
C ILE A 37 22.28 -16.60 2.90
N THR A 38 21.09 -17.12 3.17
CA THR A 38 19.82 -16.55 2.72
C THR A 38 18.98 -16.15 3.92
N TRP A 39 18.48 -14.92 3.88
CA TRP A 39 17.57 -14.38 4.87
C TRP A 39 16.27 -13.96 4.21
N THR A 40 15.16 -14.22 4.87
CA THR A 40 13.84 -13.84 4.37
C THR A 40 13.04 -13.08 5.42
N ALA A 41 12.16 -12.19 4.95
CA ALA A 41 11.19 -11.49 5.76
C ALA A 41 9.94 -11.16 4.92
N THR A 42 8.78 -11.08 5.58
CA THR A 42 7.54 -10.66 4.90
C THR A 42 7.43 -9.14 4.90
N PHE A 43 7.34 -8.54 3.72
CA PHE A 43 7.05 -7.12 3.53
C PHE A 43 5.55 -6.84 3.56
N THR A 44 5.17 -5.84 4.34
CA THR A 44 3.81 -5.30 4.42
C THR A 44 3.82 -3.84 3.99
N PRO A 45 3.18 -3.49 2.86
CA PRO A 45 3.14 -2.11 2.40
C PRO A 45 2.34 -1.23 3.37
N THR A 46 2.73 0.03 3.47
CA THR A 46 1.94 1.06 4.17
C THR A 46 0.60 1.22 3.45
N ALA A 47 -0.49 1.32 4.22
CA ALA A 47 -1.82 1.55 3.66
C ALA A 47 -1.94 2.96 3.07
N ALA A 48 -2.94 3.18 2.20
CA ALA A 48 -3.25 4.49 1.64
C ALA A 48 -2.06 5.21 0.98
N THR A 49 -1.15 4.45 0.38
CA THR A 49 0.08 4.97 -0.24
C THR A 49 0.08 4.66 -1.73
N THR A 50 0.49 5.64 -2.54
CA THR A 50 0.78 5.45 -3.96
C THR A 50 2.17 6.01 -4.24
N ASP A 51 3.15 5.12 -4.37
CA ASP A 51 4.52 5.46 -4.72
C ASP A 51 5.10 4.37 -5.62
N THR A 52 5.70 4.75 -6.74
CA THR A 52 6.26 3.81 -7.72
C THR A 52 7.78 3.67 -7.64
N SER A 53 8.44 4.44 -6.76
CA SER A 53 9.90 4.52 -6.68
C SER A 53 10.41 4.23 -5.27
N ASN A 54 10.43 2.97 -4.88
CA ASN A 54 10.81 2.51 -3.53
C ASN A 54 11.97 1.52 -3.57
N VAL A 55 12.83 1.57 -2.55
CA VAL A 55 13.89 0.58 -2.31
C VAL A 55 13.91 0.15 -0.85
N ILE A 56 14.51 -1.01 -0.58
CA ILE A 56 14.96 -1.44 0.74
C ILE A 56 16.48 -1.30 0.74
N THR A 57 17.01 -0.60 1.72
CA THR A 57 18.45 -0.36 1.86
C THR A 57 18.98 -1.13 3.06
N LEU A 58 19.99 -1.97 2.85
CA LEU A 58 20.78 -2.62 3.88
C LEU A 58 22.02 -1.78 4.20
N THR A 59 22.27 -1.52 5.48
CA THR A 59 23.55 -0.99 5.96
C THR A 59 24.47 -2.15 6.32
N ASN A 60 25.62 -2.25 5.67
CA ASN A 60 26.47 -3.45 5.74
C ASN A 60 27.38 -3.51 6.99
N ALA A 61 27.42 -2.45 7.81
CA ALA A 61 28.40 -2.28 8.88
C ALA A 61 28.28 -3.27 10.05
N ALA A 62 27.08 -3.80 10.31
CA ALA A 62 26.84 -4.78 11.38
C ALA A 62 26.79 -6.24 10.86
N VAL A 63 26.89 -6.44 9.55
CA VAL A 63 26.88 -7.75 8.92
C VAL A 63 28.29 -8.31 8.91
N LEU A 64 28.51 -9.41 9.63
CA LEU A 64 29.82 -10.01 9.85
C LEU A 64 29.95 -11.36 9.13
N ASP A 65 31.09 -11.61 8.50
CA ASP A 65 31.45 -12.95 8.04
C ASP A 65 31.78 -13.90 9.22
N ALA A 66 32.13 -15.15 8.91
CA ALA A 66 32.50 -16.15 9.92
C ALA A 66 33.79 -15.82 10.70
N ALA A 67 34.68 -14.97 10.15
CA ALA A 67 35.89 -14.49 10.82
C ALA A 67 35.64 -13.23 11.65
N GLY A 68 34.43 -12.66 11.61
CA GLY A 68 34.05 -11.45 12.33
C GLY A 68 34.37 -10.15 11.58
N ASN A 69 34.67 -10.21 10.27
CA ASN A 69 34.92 -9.01 9.48
C ASN A 69 33.60 -8.37 9.06
N ALA A 70 33.49 -7.05 9.26
CA ALA A 70 32.35 -6.27 8.82
C ALA A 70 32.53 -5.74 7.39
N ASN A 71 31.44 -5.70 6.63
CA ASN A 71 31.38 -4.96 5.38
C ASN A 71 31.16 -3.46 5.63
N SER A 72 31.37 -2.64 4.60
CA SER A 72 31.12 -1.19 4.65
C SER A 72 30.11 -0.76 3.59
N GLY A 73 29.53 0.43 3.78
CA GLY A 73 28.57 1.01 2.84
C GLY A 73 27.15 0.43 2.95
N SER A 74 26.38 0.60 1.88
CA SER A 74 25.00 0.13 1.80
C SER A 74 24.74 -0.65 0.51
N THR A 75 23.64 -1.40 0.51
CA THR A 75 23.16 -2.15 -0.65
C THR A 75 21.66 -1.95 -0.79
N ASP A 76 21.23 -1.56 -1.98
CA ASP A 76 19.82 -1.34 -2.29
C ASP A 76 19.21 -2.54 -3.00
N SER A 77 17.93 -2.79 -2.76
CA SER A 77 17.12 -3.70 -3.56
C SER A 77 16.88 -3.16 -4.97
N ASN A 78 16.27 -3.98 -5.83
CA ASN A 78 15.56 -3.45 -6.99
C ASN A 78 14.42 -2.51 -6.55
N ASN A 79 13.94 -1.69 -7.49
CA ASN A 79 12.75 -0.87 -7.28
C ASN A 79 11.49 -1.72 -7.06
N TYR A 80 10.56 -1.23 -6.24
CA TYR A 80 9.19 -1.73 -6.13
C TYR A 80 8.16 -0.60 -6.08
N ALA A 81 6.93 -0.91 -6.48
CA ALA A 81 5.78 0.00 -6.36
C ALA A 81 4.90 -0.40 -5.17
N VAL A 82 4.37 0.60 -4.48
CA VAL A 82 3.33 0.48 -3.46
C VAL A 82 2.11 1.22 -3.97
N VAL A 83 1.04 0.48 -4.23
CA VAL A 83 -0.27 1.02 -4.63
C VAL A 83 -1.31 0.40 -3.72
N THR A 84 -1.59 1.09 -2.61
CA THR A 84 -2.54 0.68 -1.58
C THR A 84 -3.58 1.76 -1.28
N ALA A 85 -3.51 2.91 -1.97
CA ALA A 85 -4.61 3.87 -1.98
C ALA A 85 -5.81 3.26 -2.71
N GLY A 86 -6.96 3.23 -2.03
CA GLY A 86 -8.23 2.83 -2.63
C GLY A 86 -8.97 3.99 -3.29
N PRO A 87 -10.13 3.73 -3.89
CA PRO A 87 -10.94 4.77 -4.53
C PRO A 87 -11.42 5.80 -3.50
N THR A 88 -11.41 7.06 -3.90
CA THR A 88 -12.04 8.16 -3.16
C THR A 88 -13.32 8.58 -3.86
N ALA A 89 -14.25 9.20 -3.14
CA ALA A 89 -15.52 9.66 -3.69
C ALA A 89 -15.79 11.12 -3.34
N THR A 90 -16.43 11.85 -4.25
CA THR A 90 -17.03 13.15 -4.00
C THR A 90 -18.52 13.09 -4.30
N ILE A 91 -19.31 13.92 -3.61
CA ILE A 91 -20.77 13.96 -3.77
C ILE A 91 -21.15 15.41 -4.01
N VAL A 92 -21.94 15.64 -5.06
CA VAL A 92 -22.49 16.95 -5.40
C VAL A 92 -24.00 16.83 -5.46
N VAL A 93 -24.69 17.66 -4.68
CA VAL A 93 -26.12 17.89 -4.79
C VAL A 93 -26.31 19.14 -5.64
N ALA A 94 -26.95 19.03 -6.80
CA ALA A 94 -27.02 20.12 -7.77
C ALA A 94 -27.84 21.32 -7.26
N ASP A 95 -28.82 21.08 -6.41
CA ASP A 95 -29.61 22.09 -5.72
C ASP A 95 -29.63 21.81 -4.22
N GLY A 96 -29.10 22.76 -3.43
CA GLY A 96 -29.02 22.65 -1.98
C GLY A 96 -30.26 23.13 -1.23
N SER A 97 -31.26 23.69 -1.91
CA SER A 97 -32.45 24.30 -1.28
C SER A 97 -33.75 23.75 -1.89
N LEU A 98 -34.10 22.53 -1.49
CA LEU A 98 -35.31 21.86 -1.97
C LEU A 98 -36.54 22.21 -1.13
N THR A 99 -37.65 22.44 -1.81
CA THR A 99 -38.98 22.57 -1.24
C THR A 99 -39.83 21.32 -1.52
N VAL A 100 -41.05 21.28 -0.98
CA VAL A 100 -41.92 20.10 -1.07
C VAL A 100 -42.24 19.79 -2.53
N GLY A 101 -41.92 18.56 -2.94
CA GLY A 101 -42.20 18.03 -4.28
C GLY A 101 -41.08 18.26 -5.29
N GLU A 102 -40.01 18.94 -4.92
CA GLU A 102 -38.83 19.12 -5.77
C GLU A 102 -37.89 17.92 -5.70
N SER A 103 -37.12 17.73 -6.78
CA SER A 103 -36.06 16.73 -6.89
C SER A 103 -34.82 17.36 -7.48
N THR A 104 -33.65 16.89 -7.07
CA THR A 104 -32.37 17.34 -7.62
C THR A 104 -31.48 16.17 -7.98
N LEU A 105 -30.52 16.42 -8.86
CA LEU A 105 -29.49 15.45 -9.18
C LEU A 105 -28.48 15.38 -8.03
N VAL A 106 -28.26 14.17 -7.52
CA VAL A 106 -27.13 13.84 -6.67
C VAL A 106 -26.13 13.07 -7.51
N ARG A 107 -24.94 13.64 -7.70
CA ARG A 107 -23.86 13.02 -8.47
C ARG A 107 -22.77 12.56 -7.53
N PHE A 108 -22.41 11.28 -7.64
CA PHE A 108 -21.24 10.69 -7.02
C PHE A 108 -20.11 10.71 -8.05
N THR A 109 -18.87 10.89 -7.63
CA THR A 109 -17.73 10.81 -8.54
C THR A 109 -16.57 10.15 -7.81
N PHE A 110 -16.12 9.02 -8.35
CA PHE A 110 -15.02 8.24 -7.81
C PHE A 110 -13.71 8.59 -8.50
N SER A 111 -12.58 8.48 -7.79
CA SER A 111 -11.25 8.75 -8.37
C SER A 111 -10.80 7.69 -9.37
N GLU A 112 -11.46 6.54 -9.40
CA GLU A 112 -11.27 5.45 -10.34
C GLU A 112 -12.59 4.68 -10.49
N ALA A 113 -12.69 3.85 -11.53
CA ALA A 113 -13.88 3.04 -11.76
C ALA A 113 -14.09 2.04 -10.62
N ILE A 114 -15.29 2.01 -10.05
CA ILE A 114 -15.67 1.07 -9.00
C ILE A 114 -16.80 0.14 -9.43
N THR A 115 -16.97 -0.97 -8.70
CA THR A 115 -18.09 -1.90 -8.90
C THR A 115 -18.81 -2.14 -7.58
N GLY A 116 -20.07 -2.58 -7.65
CA GLY A 116 -20.85 -2.94 -6.47
C GLY A 116 -21.46 -1.76 -5.71
N PHE A 117 -21.31 -0.52 -6.20
CA PHE A 117 -21.98 0.64 -5.60
C PHE A 117 -23.47 0.66 -5.94
N THR A 118 -24.30 0.65 -4.91
CA THR A 118 -25.75 0.57 -5.00
C THR A 118 -26.41 1.53 -4.00
N ASN A 119 -27.72 1.71 -4.08
CA ASN A 119 -28.47 2.49 -3.09
C ASN A 119 -28.38 1.91 -1.66
N ALA A 120 -28.01 0.64 -1.48
CA ALA A 120 -27.82 0.06 -0.15
C ALA A 120 -26.57 0.61 0.57
N ASP A 121 -25.61 1.14 -0.19
CA ASP A 121 -24.39 1.77 0.32
C ASP A 121 -24.62 3.24 0.72
N ILE A 122 -25.82 3.77 0.49
CA ILE A 122 -26.17 5.18 0.71
C ILE A 122 -27.24 5.29 1.79
N SER A 123 -26.95 6.07 2.83
CA SER A 123 -27.95 6.49 3.81
C SER A 123 -28.52 7.85 3.42
N VAL A 124 -29.83 7.91 3.18
CA VAL A 124 -30.55 9.15 2.84
C VAL A 124 -31.41 9.57 4.01
N ALA A 125 -31.17 10.77 4.54
CA ALA A 125 -32.03 11.36 5.55
C ALA A 125 -33.13 12.20 4.88
N ASN A 126 -34.37 12.11 5.39
CA ASN A 126 -35.49 12.99 5.03
C ASN A 126 -35.84 13.02 3.53
N GLY A 127 -35.58 11.94 2.81
CA GLY A 127 -35.85 11.85 1.38
C GLY A 127 -35.65 10.44 0.83
N THR A 128 -35.69 10.33 -0.48
CA THR A 128 -35.41 9.08 -1.21
C THR A 128 -34.46 9.38 -2.37
N LEU A 129 -33.72 8.37 -2.81
CA LEU A 129 -32.96 8.41 -4.05
C LEU A 129 -33.58 7.44 -5.05
N SER A 130 -33.61 7.83 -6.31
CA SER A 130 -33.79 6.88 -7.40
C SER A 130 -32.62 5.89 -7.47
N ALA A 131 -32.75 4.84 -8.29
CA ALA A 131 -31.65 3.93 -8.55
C ALA A 131 -30.40 4.70 -9.00
N VAL A 132 -29.24 4.41 -8.39
CA VAL A 132 -27.96 4.89 -8.89
C VAL A 132 -27.67 4.25 -10.25
N ALA A 133 -27.08 5.00 -11.16
CA ALA A 133 -26.73 4.54 -12.48
C ALA A 133 -25.43 5.20 -12.93
N SER A 134 -24.61 4.45 -13.66
CA SER A 134 -23.36 4.93 -14.24
C SER A 134 -23.29 4.52 -15.71
N ALA A 135 -22.78 5.43 -16.55
CA ALA A 135 -22.56 5.18 -17.98
C ALA A 135 -21.06 5.06 -18.34
N ASP A 136 -20.18 5.32 -17.38
CA ASP A 136 -18.72 5.37 -17.57
C ASP A 136 -17.99 4.26 -16.80
N GLY A 137 -18.72 3.23 -16.39
CA GLY A 137 -18.15 2.07 -15.70
C GLY A 137 -17.91 2.29 -14.22
N GLY A 138 -18.64 3.20 -13.58
CA GLY A 138 -18.59 3.45 -12.14
C GLY A 138 -17.61 4.56 -11.74
N VAL A 139 -17.28 5.47 -12.65
CA VAL A 139 -16.53 6.70 -12.32
C VAL A 139 -17.51 7.80 -11.87
N THR A 140 -18.65 7.92 -12.53
CA THR A 140 -19.73 8.89 -12.21
C THR A 140 -21.09 8.21 -12.12
#